data_AF-A0A2V8BYD9-F1
#
_entry.id   AF-A0A2V8BYD9-F1
#
_cell.length_a   1.000
_cell.length_b   1.000
_cell.length_c   1.000
_cell.angle_alpha   90.00
_cell.angle_beta   90.00
_cell.angle_gamma   90.00
#
_symmetry.space_group_name_H-M   'P 1'
#
loop_
_entity.id
_entity.type
_entity.pdbx_description
1 polymer ?
#
loop_
_entity_poly.entity_id
_entity_poly.type
_entity_poly.pdbx_seq_one_letter_code
_entity_poly.pdbx_strand_id
1 'polypeptide(L)'
;MGTALRRLVLGVTMLGSASSLLSQSPTYGLGRRPAAEELQSIDIDVAPDGKGLPAGSGTAAIGKDVYTRRCETCHRATGKEGPQAVLAGGQGSLTTARPQKTIGS
;
A
#
# COMPACT_ATOMS: atom_id res chain seq x y z
N MET A 1 35.31 -37.07 29.51
CA MET A 1 34.57 -36.99 28.24
C MET A 1 33.47 -35.92 28.15
N GLY A 2 32.97 -35.32 29.25
CA GLY A 2 31.75 -34.49 29.21
C GLY A 2 31.91 -32.98 28.89
N THR A 3 33.11 -32.42 28.97
CA THR A 3 33.33 -30.97 28.76
C THR A 3 33.67 -30.60 27.31
N ALA A 4 34.26 -31.53 26.54
CA ALA A 4 34.56 -31.33 25.12
C ALA A 4 33.28 -31.32 24.26
N LEU A 5 32.32 -32.19 24.57
CA LEU A 5 31.04 -32.27 23.86
C LEU A 5 30.16 -31.03 24.10
N ARG A 6 30.24 -30.43 25.30
CA ARG A 6 29.48 -29.23 25.67
C ARG A 6 30.03 -27.95 25.02
N ARG A 7 31.34 -27.92 24.69
CA ARG A 7 31.96 -26.85 23.88
C ARG A 7 31.64 -26.98 22.39
N LEU A 8 31.45 -28.21 21.91
CA LEU A 8 31.08 -28.48 20.52
C LEU A 8 29.64 -28.01 20.20
N VAL A 9 28.70 -28.21 21.12
CA VAL A 9 27.29 -27.80 20.92
C VAL A 9 27.10 -26.28 20.95
N LEU A 10 27.94 -25.54 21.68
CA LEU A 10 27.85 -24.07 21.75
C LEU A 10 28.49 -23.36 20.55
N GLY A 11 29.39 -24.02 19.82
CA GLY A 11 30.05 -23.44 18.64
C GLY A 11 29.26 -23.58 17.34
N VAL A 12 28.29 -24.51 17.27
CA VAL A 12 27.56 -24.83 16.02
C VAL A 12 26.25 -24.03 15.89
N THR A 13 25.73 -23.45 16.96
CA THR A 13 24.49 -22.64 16.88
C THR A 13 24.70 -21.22 16.33
N MET A 14 25.95 -20.78 16.14
CA MET A 14 26.27 -19.42 15.69
C MET A 14 26.81 -19.35 14.26
N LEU A 15 26.30 -20.16 13.33
CA LEU A 15 26.76 -20.13 11.92
C LEU A 15 25.65 -20.24 10.87
N GLY A 16 24.38 -20.00 11.22
CA GLY A 16 23.24 -20.22 10.31
C GLY A 16 22.49 -18.99 9.79
N SER A 17 22.76 -17.77 10.27
CA SER A 17 21.92 -16.60 9.99
C SER A 17 22.34 -15.76 8.77
N ALA A 18 23.21 -16.25 7.89
CA ALA A 18 23.78 -15.45 6.79
C ALA A 18 23.13 -15.63 5.40
N SER A 19 21.98 -16.31 5.30
CA SER A 19 21.37 -16.62 3.98
C SER A 19 20.58 -15.47 3.33
N SER A 20 20.56 -14.27 3.92
CA SER A 20 19.79 -13.14 3.37
C SER A 20 20.48 -12.38 2.22
N LEU A 21 21.71 -12.75 1.83
CA LEU A 21 22.52 -12.01 0.85
C LEU A 21 22.35 -12.41 -0.62
N LEU A 22 21.54 -13.44 -0.94
CA LEU A 22 21.39 -13.93 -2.33
C LEU A 22 20.07 -13.53 -3.02
N SER A 23 19.47 -12.41 -2.61
CA SER A 23 18.31 -11.88 -3.31
C SER A 23 18.70 -10.68 -4.19
N GLN A 24 19.32 -10.96 -5.35
CA GLN A 24 19.08 -10.33 -6.66
C GLN A 24 19.84 -11.08 -7.77
N SER A 25 19.44 -10.85 -9.04
CA SER A 25 19.84 -11.58 -10.26
C SER A 25 21.29 -12.11 -10.21
N PRO A 26 21.48 -13.41 -9.92
CA PRO A 26 22.82 -13.98 -9.74
C PRO A 26 23.60 -14.00 -11.06
N THR A 27 22.90 -13.86 -12.20
CA THR A 27 23.48 -13.81 -13.54
C THR A 27 24.24 -12.51 -13.80
N TYR A 28 23.81 -11.39 -13.21
CA TYR A 28 24.35 -10.06 -13.52
C TYR A 28 24.83 -9.27 -12.30
N GLY A 29 24.59 -9.75 -11.08
CA GLY A 29 25.03 -9.08 -9.85
C GLY A 29 24.40 -7.70 -9.63
N LEU A 30 23.22 -7.45 -10.24
CA LEU A 30 22.52 -6.18 -10.09
C LEU A 30 21.71 -6.18 -8.80
N GLY A 31 21.67 -5.00 -8.15
CA GLY A 31 20.87 -4.56 -7.00
C GLY A 31 20.92 -5.41 -5.71
N ARG A 32 19.97 -5.15 -4.80
CA ARG A 32 19.91 -5.73 -3.45
C ARG A 32 18.48 -5.94 -2.96
N ARG A 33 18.32 -6.72 -1.89
CA ARG A 33 17.06 -6.79 -1.13
C ARG A 33 16.76 -5.41 -0.52
N PRO A 34 15.54 -4.90 -0.66
CA PRO A 34 15.13 -3.69 0.05
C PRO A 34 15.08 -3.95 1.56
N ALA A 35 15.49 -2.96 2.33
CA ALA A 35 15.29 -2.93 3.77
C ALA A 35 13.79 -2.90 4.09
N ALA A 36 13.41 -3.32 5.29
CA ALA A 36 12.01 -3.35 5.68
C ALA A 36 11.38 -1.95 5.66
N GLU A 37 12.15 -0.94 6.03
CA GLU A 37 11.76 0.47 6.06
C GLU A 37 11.53 1.02 4.65
N GLU A 38 12.32 0.57 3.67
CA GLU A 38 12.14 0.94 2.26
C GLU A 38 10.80 0.42 1.74
N LEU A 39 10.45 -0.84 2.08
CA LEU A 39 9.17 -1.42 1.72
C LEU A 39 8.01 -0.71 2.41
N GLN A 40 8.12 -0.41 3.72
CA GLN A 40 7.05 0.29 4.46
C GLN A 40 6.70 1.66 3.87
N SER A 41 7.65 2.35 3.24
CA SER A 41 7.42 3.66 2.63
C SER A 41 6.63 3.63 1.32
N ILE A 42 6.57 2.47 0.66
CA ILE A 42 5.97 2.31 -0.68
C ILE A 42 4.83 1.28 -0.71
N ASP A 43 4.78 0.37 0.26
CA ASP A 43 3.71 -0.62 0.43
C ASP A 43 2.53 0.03 1.16
N ILE A 44 1.79 0.86 0.41
CA ILE A 44 0.63 1.62 0.89
C ILE A 44 -0.70 1.09 0.34
N ASP A 45 -0.67 -0.09 -0.27
CA ASP A 45 -1.85 -0.69 -0.89
C ASP A 45 -2.85 -1.17 0.16
N VAL A 46 -4.13 -0.96 -0.14
CA VAL A 46 -5.25 -1.46 0.68
C VAL A 46 -6.05 -2.44 -0.17
N ALA A 47 -6.06 -3.71 0.24
CA ALA A 47 -6.81 -4.75 -0.43
C ALA A 47 -8.32 -4.65 -0.15
N PRO A 48 -9.20 -5.25 -0.99
CA PRO A 48 -10.65 -5.20 -0.79
C PRO A 48 -11.16 -5.82 0.52
N ASP A 49 -10.37 -6.70 1.15
CA ASP A 49 -10.67 -7.29 2.46
C ASP A 49 -10.20 -6.41 3.64
N GLY A 50 -9.63 -5.24 3.36
CA GLY A 50 -9.12 -4.29 4.35
C GLY A 50 -7.68 -4.54 4.80
N LYS A 51 -7.00 -5.58 4.30
CA LYS A 51 -5.57 -5.77 4.56
C LYS A 51 -4.78 -4.57 4.05
N GLY A 52 -3.89 -4.03 4.90
CA GLY A 52 -3.09 -2.84 4.59
C GLY A 52 -3.67 -1.52 5.12
N LEU A 53 -4.90 -1.51 5.67
CA LEU A 53 -5.45 -0.30 6.28
C LEU A 53 -4.59 0.19 7.46
N PRO A 54 -4.10 1.44 7.46
CA PRO A 54 -3.43 2.02 8.61
C PRO A 54 -4.44 2.33 9.72
N ALA A 55 -3.98 2.35 10.97
CA ALA A 55 -4.80 2.82 12.08
C ALA A 55 -5.16 4.31 11.88
N GLY A 56 -6.43 4.64 12.10
CA GLY A 56 -6.91 6.02 11.98
C GLY A 56 -8.42 6.10 11.89
N SER A 57 -8.94 7.32 11.84
CA SER A 57 -10.36 7.60 11.62
C SER A 57 -10.55 8.99 11.02
N GLY A 58 -11.73 9.24 10.46
CA GLY A 58 -12.12 10.52 9.88
C GLY A 58 -13.63 10.63 9.74
N THR A 59 -14.12 11.85 9.54
CA THR A 59 -15.55 12.11 9.31
C THR A 59 -15.74 12.87 8.01
N ALA A 60 -16.96 12.83 7.46
CA ALA A 60 -17.29 13.60 6.25
C ALA A 60 -17.06 15.11 6.42
N ALA A 61 -17.30 15.65 7.62
CA ALA A 61 -17.06 17.05 7.93
C ALA A 61 -15.57 17.42 7.86
N ILE A 62 -14.69 16.56 8.41
CA ILE A 62 -13.22 16.74 8.30
C ILE A 62 -12.80 16.59 6.83
N GLY A 63 -13.36 15.61 6.11
CA GLY A 63 -13.06 15.37 4.70
C GLY A 63 -13.44 16.54 3.79
N LYS A 64 -14.55 17.23 4.06
CA LYS A 64 -14.98 18.42 3.29
C LYS A 64 -13.91 19.51 3.26
N ASP A 65 -13.29 19.78 4.40
CA ASP A 65 -12.25 20.79 4.54
C ASP A 65 -10.97 20.42 3.76
N VAL A 66 -10.61 19.13 3.73
CA VAL A 66 -9.53 18.62 2.87
C VAL A 66 -9.89 18.76 1.39
N TYR A 67 -11.11 18.38 1.03
CA TYR A 67 -11.60 18.39 -0.35
C TYR A 67 -11.59 19.80 -0.96
N THR A 68 -12.13 20.79 -0.25
CA THR A 68 -12.15 22.19 -0.69
C THR A 68 -10.74 22.73 -0.92
N ARG A 69 -9.77 22.37 -0.07
CA ARG A 69 -8.40 22.87 -0.21
C ARG A 69 -7.55 22.15 -1.25
N ARG A 70 -7.86 20.89 -1.58
CA ARG A 70 -6.94 20.03 -2.35
C ARG A 70 -7.54 19.42 -3.62
N CYS A 71 -8.87 19.34 -3.73
CA CYS A 71 -9.55 18.58 -4.77
C CYS A 71 -10.45 19.45 -5.65
N GLU A 72 -11.12 20.43 -5.04
CA GLU A 72 -12.16 21.26 -5.66
C GLU A 72 -11.70 22.00 -6.93
N THR A 73 -10.43 22.41 -6.99
CA THR A 73 -9.85 23.09 -8.18
C THR A 73 -10.06 22.27 -9.47
N CYS A 74 -10.01 20.95 -9.38
CA CYS A 74 -10.20 20.04 -10.52
C CYS A 74 -11.61 19.42 -10.51
N HIS A 75 -12.04 18.89 -9.37
CA HIS A 75 -13.27 18.11 -9.26
C HIS A 75 -14.51 18.92 -8.87
N ARG A 76 -14.38 20.24 -8.75
CA ARG A 76 -15.45 21.19 -8.42
C ARG A 76 -16.02 20.98 -7.02
N ALA A 77 -16.90 21.88 -6.60
CA ALA A 77 -17.28 22.00 -5.19
C ALA A 77 -18.03 20.77 -4.65
N THR A 78 -18.77 20.06 -5.50
CA THR A 78 -19.57 18.90 -5.07
C THR A 78 -19.07 17.57 -5.61
N GLY A 79 -18.05 17.57 -6.48
CA GLY A 79 -17.59 16.35 -7.15
C GLY A 79 -18.57 15.81 -8.19
N LYS A 80 -19.62 16.56 -8.52
CA LYS A 80 -20.69 16.17 -9.46
C LYS A 80 -20.58 16.88 -10.80
N GLU A 81 -19.83 17.97 -10.83
CA GLU A 81 -19.73 18.88 -11.96
C GLU A 81 -18.59 18.46 -12.90
N GLY A 82 -18.78 18.73 -14.20
CA GLY A 82 -17.75 18.55 -15.22
C GLY A 82 -16.90 19.82 -15.45
N PRO A 83 -16.05 19.84 -16.50
CA PRO A 83 -15.84 18.77 -17.47
C PRO A 83 -14.81 17.71 -17.05
N GLN A 84 -14.11 17.92 -15.92
CA GLN A 84 -13.19 16.92 -15.38
C GLN A 84 -13.95 15.68 -14.88
N ALA A 85 -13.21 14.64 -14.50
CA ALA A 85 -13.81 13.41 -14.00
C ALA A 85 -14.77 13.69 -12.84
N VAL A 86 -16.04 13.30 -13.03
CA VAL A 86 -17.09 13.38 -12.02
C VAL A 86 -16.88 12.27 -10.99
N LEU A 87 -16.80 12.63 -9.71
CA LEU A 87 -16.47 11.72 -8.61
C LEU A 87 -17.72 11.07 -7.98
N ALA A 88 -18.85 11.77 -8.00
CA ALA A 88 -20.09 11.31 -7.40
C ALA A 88 -21.30 11.56 -8.33
N GLY A 89 -22.22 10.61 -8.38
CA GLY A 89 -23.43 10.67 -9.22
C GLY A 89 -23.58 9.39 -10.05
N GLY A 90 -24.42 9.42 -11.08
CA GLY A 90 -24.53 8.31 -12.03
C GLY A 90 -25.28 7.07 -11.52
N GLN A 91 -25.86 7.10 -10.31
CA GLN A 91 -26.66 6.00 -9.79
C GLN A 91 -27.81 5.67 -10.75
N GLY A 92 -27.92 4.39 -11.14
CA GLY A 92 -28.92 3.92 -12.10
C GLY A 92 -28.63 4.29 -13.56
N SER A 93 -27.51 4.94 -13.86
CA SER A 93 -27.19 5.36 -15.24
C SER A 93 -26.51 4.28 -16.07
N LEU A 94 -26.04 3.18 -15.47
CA LEU A 94 -25.21 2.16 -16.14
C LEU A 94 -25.87 1.49 -17.36
N THR A 95 -27.20 1.46 -17.40
CA THR A 95 -27.99 0.87 -18.50
C THR A 95 -28.50 1.90 -19.52
N THR A 96 -28.19 3.18 -19.32
CA THR A 96 -28.60 4.25 -20.24
C THR A 96 -27.66 4.32 -21.45
N ALA A 97 -28.08 5.05 -22.50
CA ALA A 97 -27.24 5.27 -23.68
C ALA A 97 -25.93 6.04 -23.38
N ARG A 98 -25.85 6.74 -22.24
CA ARG A 98 -24.67 7.51 -21.81
C ARG A 98 -24.42 7.25 -20.32
N PRO A 99 -23.86 6.09 -19.96
CA PRO A 99 -23.64 5.74 -18.57
C PRO A 99 -22.60 6.68 -17.94
N GLN A 100 -22.92 7.16 -16.74
CA GLN A 100 -22.02 7.97 -15.93
C GLN A 100 -21.38 7.07 -14.87
N LYS A 101 -20.14 6.66 -15.11
CA LYS A 101 -19.36 5.85 -14.17
C LYS A 101 -18.61 6.75 -13.20
N THR A 102 -18.98 6.70 -11.93
CA THR A 102 -18.34 7.38 -10.81
C THR A 102 -17.97 6.36 -9.73
N ILE A 103 -17.44 6.81 -8.60
CA ILE A 103 -17.04 5.92 -7.49
C ILE A 103 -18.24 5.13 -6.92
N GLY A 104 -19.44 5.72 -6.97
CA GLY A 104 -20.64 5.17 -6.32
C GLY A 104 -21.76 4.75 -7.27
N SER A 105 -21.45 4.42 -8.53
CA SER A 105 -22.42 4.06 -9.57
C SER A 105 -22.11 2.74 -10.26
#